data_AF-A0A2K8SD00-F1
#
_entry.id   AF-A0A2K8SD00-F1
#
_cell.length_a   1.000
_cell.length_b   1.000
_cell.length_c   1.000
_cell.angle_alpha   90.00
_cell.angle_beta   90.00
_cell.angle_gamma   90.00
#
_symmetry.space_group_name_H-M   'P 1'
#
loop_
_entity.id
_entity.type
_entity.pdbx_description
1 polymer ?
#
loop_
_entity_poly.entity_id
_entity_poly.type
_entity_poly.pdbx_seq_one_letter_code
_entity_poly.pdbx_strand_id
1 'polypeptide(L)'
;MNKFPWWVILIVIVVLLILYFIIPWNKIKKKRKEKSDLINEPKEYIDSEIDKKITEAKENPNNKPMLGIYNWFGKKEALRLKTIVYVQPEEDSCELCRPFENQILSLEEYDNQYITMKEAISKGYHHIGCKHIDLDYFTGTTKIPEKKFSEKEQIEKHKIVLGLYKLENEIRNLKYEYDNVKSSEELNSKISQKSDEIDEYCKNNKINRNLERENPSITDLEKFR
;
A
#
# COMPACT_ATOMS: atom_id res chain seq x y z
N MET A 1 73.24 -3.44 -39.46
CA MET A 1 72.30 -3.41 -38.31
C MET A 1 71.20 -2.42 -38.65
N ASN A 2 70.01 -2.90 -39.02
CA ASN A 2 68.91 -2.05 -39.48
C ASN A 2 68.43 -1.18 -38.31
N LYS A 3 68.56 0.14 -38.47
CA LYS A 3 68.10 1.15 -37.51
C LYS A 3 66.57 1.07 -37.47
N PHE A 4 66.04 0.43 -36.44
CA PHE A 4 64.59 0.41 -36.22
C PHE A 4 64.09 1.86 -36.14
N PRO A 5 63.03 2.22 -36.88
CA PRO A 5 62.61 3.60 -36.94
C PRO A 5 62.00 4.01 -35.59
N TRP A 6 62.60 4.99 -34.92
CA TRP A 6 62.18 5.44 -33.59
C TRP A 6 60.71 5.91 -33.53
N TRP A 7 60.17 6.38 -34.66
CA TRP A 7 58.77 6.76 -34.79
C TRP A 7 57.79 5.58 -34.56
N VAL A 8 58.20 4.34 -34.86
CA VAL A 8 57.38 3.15 -34.64
C VAL A 8 57.22 2.88 -33.14
N ILE A 9 58.28 3.08 -32.36
CA ILE A 9 58.24 2.93 -30.89
C ILE A 9 57.29 3.97 -30.27
N LEU A 10 57.32 5.20 -30.79
CA LEU A 10 56.47 6.29 -30.32
C LEU A 10 54.98 6.01 -30.59
N ILE A 11 54.64 5.46 -31.76
CA ILE A 11 53.28 5.05 -32.09
C ILE A 11 52.79 3.94 -31.14
N VAL A 12 53.61 2.94 -30.85
CA VAL A 12 53.23 1.84 -29.94
C VAL A 12 52.94 2.36 -28.53
N ILE A 13 53.74 3.30 -28.03
CA ILE A 13 53.53 3.92 -26.70
C ILE A 13 52.21 4.70 -26.66
N VAL A 14 51.90 5.47 -27.71
CA VAL A 14 50.64 6.23 -27.79
C VAL A 14 49.42 5.31 -27.82
N VAL A 15 49.49 4.21 -28.58
CA VAL A 15 48.40 3.22 -28.62
C VAL A 15 48.18 2.56 -27.25
N LEU A 16 49.26 2.22 -26.53
CA LEU A 16 49.17 1.66 -25.18
C LEU A 16 48.57 2.65 -24.18
N LEU A 17 48.92 3.94 -24.26
CA LEU A 17 48.32 4.98 -23.43
C LEU A 17 46.83 5.14 -23.69
N ILE A 18 46.40 5.16 -24.96
CA ILE A 18 44.98 5.26 -25.33
C ILE A 18 44.20 4.05 -24.79
N LEU A 19 44.72 2.82 -24.95
CA LEU A 19 44.10 1.62 -24.40
C LEU A 19 44.01 1.65 -22.87
N TYR A 20 45.05 2.15 -22.20
CA TYR A 20 45.07 2.30 -20.75
C TYR A 20 43.96 3.24 -20.24
N PHE A 21 43.61 4.29 -20.98
CA PHE A 21 42.52 5.20 -20.60
C PHE A 21 41.12 4.68 -21.01
N ILE A 22 40.98 3.99 -22.14
CA ILE A 22 39.67 3.54 -22.64
C ILE A 22 39.11 2.36 -21.83
N ILE A 23 39.96 1.38 -21.49
CA ILE A 23 39.52 0.13 -20.83
C ILE A 23 38.89 0.38 -19.43
N PRO A 24 39.48 1.19 -18.53
CA PRO A 24 38.88 1.51 -17.24
C PRO A 24 37.58 2.30 -17.39
N TRP A 25 37.51 3.20 -18.38
CA TRP A 25 36.34 4.06 -18.59
C TRP A 25 35.11 3.27 -19.03
N ASN A 26 35.29 2.26 -19.89
CA ASN A 26 34.20 1.36 -20.27
C ASN A 26 33.67 0.53 -19.08
N LYS A 27 34.56 0.04 -18.20
CA LYS A 27 34.15 -0.65 -16.97
C LYS A 27 33.36 0.27 -16.02
N ILE A 28 33.77 1.52 -15.87
CA ILE A 28 33.07 2.50 -15.02
C ILE A 28 31.71 2.87 -15.62
N LYS A 29 31.61 3.06 -16.94
CA LYS A 29 30.33 3.30 -17.63
C LYS A 29 29.35 2.14 -17.43
N LYS A 30 29.82 0.90 -17.56
CA LYS A 30 28.97 -0.29 -17.38
C LYS A 30 28.43 -0.38 -15.94
N LYS A 31 29.27 -0.18 -14.92
CA LYS A 31 28.83 -0.17 -13.51
C LYS A 31 27.85 0.95 -13.19
N ARG A 32 27.99 2.13 -13.81
CA ARG A 32 27.03 3.23 -13.64
C ARG A 32 25.68 2.91 -14.27
N LYS A 33 25.69 2.24 -15.43
CA LYS A 33 24.46 1.79 -16.11
C LYS A 33 23.74 0.70 -15.31
N GLU A 34 24.48 -0.30 -14.80
CA GLU A 34 23.88 -1.33 -13.93
C GLU A 34 23.23 -0.73 -12.68
N LYS A 35 23.85 0.30 -12.07
CA LYS A 35 23.25 1.02 -10.94
C LYS A 35 22.03 1.85 -11.31
N SER A 36 22.01 2.51 -12.48
CA SER A 36 20.80 3.23 -12.92
C SER A 36 19.66 2.28 -13.24
N ASP A 37 19.97 1.14 -13.85
CA ASP A 37 18.98 0.16 -14.27
C ASP A 37 18.36 -0.53 -13.05
N LEU A 38 19.12 -0.79 -11.98
CA LEU A 38 18.58 -1.28 -10.70
C LEU A 38 17.63 -0.30 -9.99
N ILE A 39 17.82 1.00 -10.19
CA ILE A 39 17.01 2.04 -9.54
C ILE A 39 15.73 2.32 -10.35
N ASN A 40 15.80 2.22 -11.68
CA ASN A 40 14.69 2.56 -12.57
C ASN A 40 13.86 1.35 -13.03
N GLU A 41 14.46 0.15 -13.07
CA GLU A 41 13.82 -1.11 -13.48
C GLU A 41 14.22 -2.26 -12.53
N PRO A 42 13.68 -2.32 -11.30
CA PRO A 42 13.98 -3.39 -10.36
C PRO A 42 13.45 -4.73 -10.91
N LYS A 43 14.36 -5.61 -11.35
CA LYS A 43 14.04 -6.89 -12.00
C LYS A 43 13.50 -7.97 -11.05
N GLU A 44 13.53 -7.73 -9.74
CA GLU A 44 13.35 -8.80 -8.74
C GLU A 44 11.94 -8.88 -8.11
N TYR A 45 10.94 -8.10 -8.54
CA TYR A 45 9.63 -8.07 -7.87
C TYR A 45 8.38 -8.06 -8.77
N ILE A 46 8.43 -8.61 -9.99
CA ILE A 46 7.23 -8.72 -10.83
C ILE A 46 6.97 -10.20 -11.15
N ASP A 47 6.54 -10.94 -10.13
CA ASP A 47 6.18 -12.36 -10.24
C ASP A 47 4.69 -12.60 -10.53
N SER A 48 3.89 -11.56 -10.74
CA SER A 48 2.49 -11.73 -11.12
C SER A 48 2.14 -11.00 -12.43
N GLU A 49 1.48 -11.72 -13.33
CA GLU A 49 0.87 -11.18 -14.55
C GLU A 49 -0.22 -10.13 -14.23
N ILE A 50 -0.66 -10.09 -12.97
CA ILE A 50 -1.65 -9.15 -12.41
C ILE A 50 -0.99 -7.79 -12.18
N ASP A 51 0.23 -7.75 -11.66
CA ASP A 51 0.96 -6.50 -11.40
C ASP A 51 1.32 -5.75 -12.68
N LYS A 52 1.59 -6.47 -13.79
CA LYS A 52 1.86 -5.87 -15.10
C LYS A 52 0.68 -5.08 -15.66
N LYS A 53 -0.56 -5.50 -15.40
CA LYS A 53 -1.75 -4.78 -15.89
C LYS A 53 -2.08 -3.52 -15.07
N ILE A 54 -1.68 -3.48 -13.80
CA ILE A 54 -1.86 -2.31 -12.93
C ILE A 54 -0.73 -1.28 -13.16
N THR A 55 0.47 -1.74 -13.50
CA THR A 55 1.65 -0.90 -13.78
C THR A 55 1.83 -0.49 -15.26
N GLU A 56 0.86 -0.75 -16.14
CA GLU A 56 0.77 -0.09 -17.46
C GLU A 56 0.38 1.40 -17.31
N ALA A 57 1.13 2.14 -16.50
CA ALA A 57 1.17 3.58 -16.56
C ALA A 57 1.75 3.95 -17.93
N LYS A 58 0.88 4.37 -18.86
CA LYS A 58 1.33 5.02 -20.10
C LYS A 58 2.32 6.11 -19.73
N GLU A 59 3.59 5.92 -20.07
CA GLU A 59 4.64 6.91 -19.82
C GLU A 59 4.19 8.25 -20.39
N ASN A 60 3.87 9.20 -19.52
CA ASN A 60 3.58 10.55 -19.95
C ASN A 60 4.93 11.20 -20.29
N PRO A 61 5.16 11.65 -21.54
CA PRO A 61 6.43 12.27 -21.93
C PRO A 61 6.76 13.56 -21.14
N ASN A 62 5.78 14.11 -20.39
CA ASN A 62 5.97 15.23 -19.47
C ASN A 62 6.49 14.81 -18.08
N ASN A 63 6.42 13.53 -17.72
CA ASN A 63 6.99 12.97 -16.48
C ASN A 63 8.41 12.45 -16.70
N LYS A 64 9.26 13.22 -17.40
CA LYS A 64 10.70 12.93 -17.36
C LYS A 64 11.16 13.17 -15.92
N PRO A 65 11.90 12.24 -15.28
CA PRO A 65 12.52 12.51 -14.00
C PRO A 65 13.36 13.77 -14.18
N MET A 66 12.97 14.83 -13.49
CA MET A 66 13.67 16.09 -13.52
C MET A 66 15.04 15.81 -12.90
N LEU A 67 16.06 15.63 -13.76
CA LEU A 67 17.44 15.46 -13.33
C LEU A 67 17.74 16.59 -12.36
N GLY A 68 17.87 16.22 -11.09
CA GLY A 68 17.93 17.16 -9.98
C GLY A 68 18.95 18.25 -10.27
N ILE A 69 18.58 19.47 -9.89
CA ILE A 69 19.47 20.62 -9.86
C ILE A 69 20.73 20.17 -9.12
N TYR A 70 21.84 20.02 -9.84
CA TYR A 70 23.14 19.73 -9.25
C TYR A 70 23.52 20.96 -8.42
N ASN A 71 23.29 20.91 -7.11
CA ASN A 71 23.91 21.84 -6.17
C ASN A 71 25.42 21.66 -6.26
N TRP A 72 26.06 22.56 -7.01
CA TRP A 72 27.51 22.56 -7.27
C TRP A 72 28.34 22.71 -5.97
N PHE A 73 27.76 23.16 -4.85
CA PHE A 73 28.50 23.45 -3.62
C PHE A 73 27.83 23.09 -2.27
N GLY A 74 26.92 22.12 -2.20
CA GLY A 74 26.36 21.77 -0.89
C GLY A 74 25.49 20.54 -0.90
N LYS A 75 26.01 19.48 -0.26
CA LYS A 75 25.36 18.21 0.10
C LYS A 75 24.65 17.49 -1.06
N LYS A 76 25.16 16.30 -1.39
CA LYS A 76 24.45 15.30 -2.20
C LYS A 76 23.27 14.76 -1.40
N GLU A 77 22.23 15.55 -1.24
CA GLU A 77 20.92 14.99 -0.94
C GLU A 77 20.46 14.36 -2.25
N ALA A 78 20.61 13.03 -2.34
CA ALA A 78 19.84 12.28 -3.32
C ALA A 78 18.39 12.73 -3.15
N LEU A 79 17.71 13.06 -4.25
CA LEU A 79 16.26 13.16 -4.28
C LEU A 79 15.72 11.83 -3.77
N ARG A 80 15.55 11.71 -2.45
CA ARG A 80 14.89 10.58 -1.82
C ARG A 80 13.45 10.76 -2.23
N LEU A 81 13.00 9.92 -3.15
CA LEU A 81 11.58 9.82 -3.47
C LEU A 81 10.91 9.39 -2.17
N LYS A 82 10.33 10.37 -1.49
CA LYS A 82 9.62 10.18 -0.25
C LYS A 82 8.38 9.35 -0.57
N THR A 83 8.24 8.21 0.10
CA THR A 83 7.11 7.32 -0.14
C THR A 83 5.93 7.80 0.72
N ILE A 84 4.85 8.19 0.07
CA ILE A 84 3.66 8.73 0.72
C ILE A 84 2.41 8.07 0.15
N VAL A 85 1.40 7.93 0.99
CA VAL A 85 0.13 7.28 0.66
C VAL A 85 -1.02 8.21 0.97
N TYR A 86 -2.11 8.10 0.22
CA TYR A 86 -3.37 8.77 0.45
C TYR A 86 -4.36 7.78 1.07
N VAL A 87 -4.99 8.18 2.17
CA VAL A 87 -6.00 7.36 2.85
C VAL A 87 -7.36 7.59 2.21
N GLN A 88 -7.88 6.56 1.54
CA GLN A 88 -9.20 6.61 0.93
C GLN A 88 -10.30 6.68 2.02
N PRO A 89 -11.25 7.63 1.93
CA PRO A 89 -12.38 7.68 2.85
C PRO A 89 -13.33 6.50 2.61
N GLU A 90 -13.80 5.91 3.70
CA GLU A 90 -14.79 4.84 3.72
C GLU A 90 -16.12 5.32 4.29
N GLU A 91 -17.20 4.63 3.95
CA GLU A 91 -18.56 5.08 4.29
C GLU A 91 -18.95 4.79 5.74
N ASP A 92 -18.38 3.74 6.34
CA ASP A 92 -18.70 3.24 7.69
C ASP A 92 -17.49 3.32 8.65
N SER A 93 -16.68 4.37 8.49
CA SER A 93 -15.44 4.56 9.24
C SER A 93 -15.64 4.80 10.73
N CYS A 94 -14.80 4.14 11.53
CA CYS A 94 -14.81 4.28 12.98
C CYS A 94 -14.23 5.63 13.44
N GLU A 95 -14.35 5.91 14.75
CA GLU A 95 -13.79 7.12 15.35
C GLU A 95 -12.26 7.22 15.30
N LEU A 96 -11.56 6.08 15.35
CA LEU A 96 -10.09 6.06 15.33
C LEU A 96 -9.52 6.37 13.94
N CYS A 97 -10.21 5.94 12.88
CA CYS A 97 -9.68 6.04 11.51
C CYS A 97 -10.14 7.30 10.77
N ARG A 98 -11.36 7.80 11.03
CA ARG A 98 -11.90 9.03 10.40
C ARG A 98 -10.93 10.23 10.40
N PRO A 99 -10.14 10.50 11.46
CA PRO A 99 -9.21 11.61 11.48
C PRO A 99 -8.12 11.54 10.40
N PHE A 100 -7.83 10.36 9.84
CA PHE A 100 -6.78 10.14 8.85
C PHE A 100 -7.31 10.07 7.42
N GLU A 101 -8.63 10.02 7.23
CA GLU A 101 -9.23 9.95 5.90
C GLU A 101 -9.04 11.24 5.11
N ASN A 102 -8.89 11.10 3.80
CA ASN A 102 -8.56 12.19 2.89
C ASN A 102 -7.23 12.90 3.22
N GLN A 103 -6.36 12.27 4.00
CA GLN A 103 -5.03 12.80 4.30
C GLN A 103 -3.96 12.02 3.56
N ILE A 104 -2.81 12.67 3.41
CA ILE A 104 -1.59 12.05 2.92
C ILE A 104 -0.74 11.68 4.13
N LEU A 105 -0.34 10.42 4.21
CA LEU A 105 0.56 9.91 5.24
C LEU A 105 1.93 9.60 4.65
N SER A 106 2.98 9.82 5.43
CA SER A 106 4.35 9.45 5.08
C SER A 106 4.67 8.04 5.57
N LEU A 107 5.24 7.19 4.72
CA LEU A 107 5.75 5.87 5.14
C LEU A 107 7.16 5.95 5.76
N GLU A 108 7.78 7.13 5.74
CA GLU A 108 9.07 7.37 6.39
C GLU A 108 8.90 7.41 7.92
N GLU A 109 9.97 7.07 8.66
CA GLU A 109 9.94 7.04 10.12
C GLU A 109 9.78 8.43 10.76
N TYR A 110 10.31 9.45 10.08
CA TYR A 110 10.26 10.84 10.53
C TYR A 110 9.93 11.73 9.33
N ASP A 111 8.94 12.60 9.51
CA ASP A 111 8.55 13.56 8.50
C ASP A 111 8.02 14.84 9.12
N ASN A 112 8.45 15.98 8.58
CA ASN A 112 8.05 17.30 9.11
C ASN A 112 6.84 17.90 8.37
N GLN A 113 6.43 17.31 7.24
CA GLN A 113 5.41 17.85 6.35
C GLN A 113 4.10 17.06 6.44
N TYR A 114 4.17 15.74 6.59
CA TYR A 114 3.00 14.87 6.71
C TYR A 114 3.06 14.07 8.01
N ILE A 115 1.89 13.68 8.51
CA ILE A 115 1.79 12.70 9.59
C ILE A 115 2.40 11.39 9.09
N THR A 116 3.23 10.75 9.92
CA THR A 116 3.81 9.45 9.53
C THR A 116 2.80 8.33 9.75
N MET A 117 2.93 7.24 8.99
CA MET A 117 2.12 6.04 9.18
C MET A 117 2.30 5.48 10.60
N LYS A 118 3.52 5.56 11.14
CA LYS A 118 3.83 5.16 12.53
C LYS A 118 3.04 5.99 13.56
N GLU A 119 2.91 7.30 13.34
CA GLU A 119 2.10 8.19 14.18
C GLU A 119 0.59 7.96 14.02
N ALA A 120 0.13 7.68 12.80
CA ALA A 120 -1.27 7.36 12.56
C ALA A 120 -1.64 6.04 13.27
N ILE A 121 -0.82 5.00 13.12
CA ILE A 121 -1.02 3.70 13.78
C ILE A 121 -1.00 3.83 15.30
N SER A 122 -0.09 4.62 15.87
CA SER A 122 -0.03 4.83 17.32
C SER A 122 -1.27 5.53 17.88
N LYS A 123 -1.99 6.28 17.03
CA LYS A 123 -3.28 6.92 17.35
C LYS A 123 -4.50 6.03 17.02
N GLY A 124 -4.27 4.80 16.54
CA GLY A 124 -5.33 3.81 16.29
C GLY A 124 -5.68 3.58 14.83
N TYR A 125 -5.00 4.20 13.86
CA TYR A 125 -5.15 3.84 12.45
C TYR A 125 -4.68 2.38 12.21
N HIS A 126 -5.28 1.68 11.25
CA HIS A 126 -5.02 0.24 11.01
C HIS A 126 -5.22 -0.65 12.25
N HIS A 127 -6.19 -0.31 13.11
CA HIS A 127 -6.62 -1.22 14.18
C HIS A 127 -7.28 -2.48 13.60
N ILE A 128 -7.49 -3.49 14.44
CA ILE A 128 -8.19 -4.73 14.06
C ILE A 128 -9.59 -4.38 13.54
N GLY A 129 -9.90 -4.77 12.30
CA GLY A 129 -11.16 -4.48 11.63
C GLY A 129 -11.26 -3.10 10.95
N CYS A 130 -10.14 -2.39 10.81
CA CYS A 130 -10.04 -1.25 9.91
C CYS A 130 -10.20 -1.73 8.45
N LYS A 131 -11.00 -0.99 7.68
CA LYS A 131 -11.29 -1.28 6.26
C LYS A 131 -10.61 -0.29 5.30
N HIS A 132 -9.84 0.65 5.84
CA HIS A 132 -9.24 1.72 5.06
C HIS A 132 -8.24 1.18 4.04
N ILE A 133 -8.23 1.80 2.87
CA ILE A 133 -7.32 1.49 1.78
C ILE A 133 -6.33 2.64 1.65
N ASP A 134 -5.05 2.30 1.79
CA ASP A 134 -3.95 3.20 1.51
C ASP A 134 -3.59 3.11 0.02
N LEU A 135 -3.71 4.24 -0.69
CA LEU A 135 -3.37 4.34 -2.11
C LEU A 135 -2.04 5.09 -2.28
N ASP A 136 -1.18 4.63 -3.17
CA ASP A 136 0.06 5.36 -3.47
C ASP A 136 -0.24 6.78 -3.95
N TYR A 137 0.42 7.76 -3.34
CA TYR A 137 0.24 9.17 -3.68
C TYR A 137 1.52 9.73 -4.32
N PHE A 138 1.38 10.15 -5.58
CA PHE A 138 2.47 10.76 -6.34
C PHE A 138 2.24 12.27 -6.41
N THR A 139 3.18 13.03 -5.87
CA THR A 139 3.08 14.49 -5.81
C THR A 139 2.93 15.10 -7.20
N GLY A 140 1.90 15.93 -7.38
CA GLY A 140 1.63 16.63 -8.64
C GLY A 140 0.91 15.82 -9.71
N THR A 141 0.79 14.49 -9.58
CA THR A 141 0.07 13.64 -10.53
C THR A 141 -1.21 13.05 -9.93
N THR A 142 -1.19 12.61 -8.67
CA THR A 142 -2.36 12.03 -8.02
C THR A 142 -3.35 13.12 -7.66
N LYS A 143 -4.60 12.98 -8.11
CA LYS A 143 -5.71 13.88 -7.76
C LYS A 143 -6.47 13.29 -6.59
N ILE A 144 -6.51 14.01 -5.48
CA ILE A 144 -7.32 13.64 -4.32
C ILE A 144 -8.79 13.93 -4.64
N PRO A 145 -9.69 12.94 -4.52
CA PRO A 145 -11.11 13.17 -4.70
C PRO A 145 -11.64 14.10 -3.60
N GLU A 146 -12.72 14.82 -3.90
CA GLU A 146 -13.42 15.58 -2.88
C GLU A 146 -14.03 14.64 -1.82
N LYS A 147 -14.10 15.13 -0.58
CA LYS A 147 -14.64 14.38 0.55
C LYS A 147 -16.11 14.00 0.26
N LYS A 148 -16.33 12.70 0.04
CA LYS A 148 -17.65 12.16 -0.37
C LYS A 148 -18.64 12.05 0.78
N PHE A 149 -18.16 11.79 1.99
CA PHE A 149 -19.01 11.43 3.13
C PHE A 149 -18.89 12.48 4.22
N SER A 150 -20.02 12.91 4.77
CA SER A 150 -20.01 13.76 5.96
C SER A 150 -19.67 12.92 7.19
N GLU A 151 -19.11 13.58 8.20
CA GLU A 151 -18.72 12.89 9.42
C GLU A 151 -19.93 12.24 10.14
N LYS A 152 -21.09 12.89 10.10
CA LYS A 152 -22.32 12.39 10.71
C LYS A 152 -22.83 11.12 10.01
N GLU A 153 -22.84 11.12 8.68
CA GLU A 153 -23.23 9.95 7.89
C GLU A 153 -22.34 8.76 8.21
N GLN A 154 -21.02 8.97 8.29
CA GLN A 154 -20.08 7.91 8.63
C GLN A 154 -20.32 7.33 10.02
N ILE A 155 -20.60 8.18 11.02
CA ILE A 155 -20.93 7.72 12.38
C ILE A 155 -22.20 6.87 12.37
N GLU A 156 -23.24 7.31 11.67
CA GLU A 156 -24.52 6.60 11.61
C GLU A 156 -24.38 5.25 10.92
N LYS A 157 -23.68 5.20 9.78
CA LYS A 157 -23.40 3.93 9.09
C LYS A 157 -22.52 2.99 9.91
N HIS A 158 -21.49 3.53 10.57
CA HIS A 158 -20.65 2.73 11.45
C HIS A 158 -21.46 2.08 12.58
N LYS A 159 -22.40 2.82 13.19
CA LYS A 159 -23.31 2.28 14.23
C LYS A 159 -24.20 1.15 13.70
N ILE A 160 -24.70 1.27 12.47
CA ILE A 160 -25.49 0.23 11.81
C ILE A 160 -24.64 -1.04 11.64
N VAL A 161 -23.41 -0.90 11.15
CA VAL A 161 -22.49 -2.02 10.96
C VAL A 161 -22.12 -2.68 12.29
N LEU A 162 -21.85 -1.90 13.33
CA LEU A 162 -21.61 -2.43 14.69
C LEU A 162 -22.82 -3.16 15.27
N GLY A 163 -24.04 -2.67 14.99
CA GLY A 163 -25.28 -3.33 15.38
C GLY A 163 -25.40 -4.71 14.74
N LEU A 164 -25.12 -4.82 13.44
CA LEU A 164 -25.09 -6.11 12.74
C LEU A 164 -24.04 -7.06 13.34
N TYR A 165 -22.81 -6.58 13.55
CA TYR A 165 -21.75 -7.39 14.17
C TYR A 165 -22.14 -7.96 15.54
N LYS A 166 -22.91 -7.20 16.33
CA LYS A 166 -23.42 -7.67 17.62
C LYS A 166 -24.37 -8.85 17.44
N LEU A 167 -25.34 -8.74 16.52
CA LEU A 167 -26.28 -9.83 16.22
C LEU A 167 -25.57 -11.06 15.65
N GLU A 168 -24.61 -10.86 14.73
CA GLU A 168 -23.77 -11.93 14.17
C GLU A 168 -22.96 -12.65 15.28
N ASN A 169 -22.50 -11.92 16.28
CA ASN A 169 -21.79 -12.50 17.42
C ASN A 169 -22.74 -13.30 18.34
N GLU A 170 -23.96 -12.80 18.57
CA GLU A 170 -24.98 -13.51 19.35
C GLU A 170 -25.38 -14.84 18.69
N ILE A 171 -25.67 -14.83 17.38
CA ILE A 171 -26.00 -16.08 16.65
C ILE A 171 -24.81 -17.04 16.59
N ARG A 172 -23.57 -16.54 16.46
CA ARG A 172 -22.36 -17.37 16.50
C ARG A 172 -22.22 -18.07 17.85
N ASN A 173 -22.46 -17.36 18.96
CA ASN A 173 -22.42 -17.94 20.30
C ASN A 173 -23.49 -19.03 20.48
N LEU A 174 -24.71 -18.81 19.98
CA LEU A 174 -25.77 -19.81 20.01
C LEU A 174 -25.43 -21.06 19.20
N LYS A 175 -24.86 -20.88 17.99
CA LYS A 175 -24.38 -21.97 17.14
C LYS A 175 -23.25 -22.75 17.84
N TYR A 176 -22.30 -22.05 18.46
CA TYR A 176 -21.25 -22.69 19.26
C TYR A 176 -21.81 -23.51 20.43
N GLU A 177 -22.81 -22.97 21.16
CA GLU A 177 -23.46 -23.69 22.27
C GLU A 177 -24.20 -24.93 21.77
N TYR A 178 -24.90 -24.81 20.64
CA TYR A 178 -25.61 -25.91 19.98
C TYR A 178 -24.67 -27.07 19.61
N ASP A 179 -23.48 -26.75 19.12
CA ASP A 179 -22.46 -27.73 18.71
C ASP A 179 -21.78 -28.41 19.92
N ASN A 180 -21.63 -27.72 21.06
CA ASN A 180 -20.79 -28.20 22.17
C ASN A 180 -21.54 -28.71 23.42
N VAL A 181 -22.71 -28.16 23.76
CA VAL A 181 -23.34 -28.41 25.08
C VAL A 181 -24.44 -29.47 25.02
N LYS A 182 -25.39 -29.31 24.09
CA LYS A 182 -26.49 -30.26 23.80
C LYS A 182 -27.37 -29.68 22.69
N SER A 183 -27.42 -30.35 21.54
CA SER A 183 -28.38 -30.01 20.48
C SER A 183 -29.80 -30.16 21.02
N SER A 184 -30.51 -29.04 21.18
CA SER A 184 -31.88 -29.00 21.69
C SER A 184 -32.79 -28.25 20.71
N GLU A 185 -34.06 -28.62 20.67
CA GLU A 185 -35.07 -27.91 19.87
C GLU A 185 -35.21 -26.45 20.31
N GLU A 186 -35.01 -26.17 21.60
CA GLU A 186 -35.03 -24.80 22.15
C GLU A 186 -33.90 -23.94 21.56
N LEU A 187 -32.67 -24.47 21.50
CA LEU A 187 -31.54 -23.73 20.91
C LEU A 187 -31.73 -23.51 19.42
N ASN A 188 -32.23 -24.51 18.68
CA ASN A 188 -32.57 -24.35 17.26
C ASN A 188 -33.63 -23.25 17.05
N SER A 189 -34.66 -23.20 17.90
CA SER A 189 -35.67 -22.14 17.85
C SER A 189 -35.05 -20.76 18.09
N LYS A 190 -34.15 -20.62 19.08
CA LYS A 190 -33.41 -19.36 19.34
C LYS A 190 -32.51 -18.96 18.17
N ILE A 191 -31.81 -19.90 17.55
CA ILE A 191 -30.98 -19.64 16.35
C ILE A 191 -31.86 -19.15 15.20
N SER A 192 -33.01 -19.78 14.97
CA SER A 192 -33.96 -19.34 13.94
C SER A 192 -34.48 -17.92 14.21
N GLN A 193 -34.93 -17.65 15.44
CA GLN A 193 -35.39 -16.31 15.83
C GLN A 193 -34.30 -15.24 15.64
N LYS A 194 -33.06 -15.55 16.01
CA LYS A 194 -31.94 -14.62 15.79
C LYS A 194 -31.58 -14.46 14.32
N SER A 195 -31.72 -15.51 13.51
CA SER A 195 -31.56 -15.40 12.07
C SER A 195 -32.59 -14.45 11.46
N ASP A 196 -33.86 -14.59 11.87
CA ASP A 196 -34.95 -13.71 11.40
C ASP A 196 -34.72 -12.25 11.85
N GLU A 197 -34.26 -12.04 13.08
CA GLU A 197 -33.89 -10.71 13.60
C GLU A 197 -32.77 -10.06 12.77
N ILE A 198 -31.74 -10.83 12.39
CA ILE A 198 -30.66 -10.34 11.51
C ILE A 198 -31.23 -9.97 10.14
N ASP A 199 -32.07 -10.82 9.55
CA ASP A 199 -32.65 -10.55 8.24
C ASP A 199 -33.53 -9.30 8.25
N GLU A 200 -34.33 -9.10 9.30
CA GLU A 200 -35.11 -7.88 9.50
C GLU A 200 -34.20 -6.65 9.68
N TYR A 201 -33.14 -6.77 10.48
CA TYR A 201 -32.16 -5.71 10.69
C TYR A 201 -31.48 -5.30 9.38
N CYS A 202 -31.05 -6.28 8.58
CA CYS A 202 -30.44 -6.07 7.27
C CYS A 202 -31.40 -5.39 6.30
N LYS A 203 -32.67 -5.82 6.26
CA LYS A 203 -33.72 -5.23 5.42
C LYS A 203 -34.01 -3.78 5.80
N ASN A 204 -34.14 -3.50 7.10
CA ASN A 204 -34.46 -2.15 7.61
C ASN A 204 -33.31 -1.16 7.34
N ASN A 205 -32.07 -1.62 7.43
CA ASN A 205 -30.88 -0.78 7.25
C ASN A 205 -30.25 -0.86 5.85
N LYS A 206 -30.81 -1.67 4.94
CA LYS A 206 -30.32 -1.90 3.56
C LYS A 206 -28.84 -2.34 3.51
N ILE A 207 -28.45 -3.23 4.41
CA ILE A 207 -27.12 -3.83 4.47
C ILE A 207 -27.20 -5.31 4.13
N ASN A 208 -26.11 -5.88 3.63
CA ASN A 208 -26.04 -7.31 3.32
C ASN A 208 -25.54 -8.10 4.52
N ARG A 209 -26.19 -9.23 4.78
CA ARG A 209 -25.78 -10.21 5.79
C ARG A 209 -24.56 -10.99 5.30
N ASN A 210 -23.58 -11.22 6.17
CA ASN A 210 -22.46 -12.10 5.87
C ASN A 210 -22.57 -13.41 6.67
N LEU A 211 -23.00 -14.49 6.00
CA LEU A 211 -23.18 -15.80 6.64
C LEU A 211 -21.88 -16.43 7.12
N GLU A 212 -20.74 -16.11 6.49
CA GLU A 212 -19.43 -16.66 6.89
C GLU A 212 -19.07 -16.23 8.31
N ARG A 213 -19.39 -14.97 8.67
CA ARG A 213 -19.13 -14.41 9.99
C ARG A 213 -19.92 -15.08 11.11
N GLU A 214 -20.97 -15.81 10.79
CA GLU A 214 -21.76 -16.54 11.78
C GLU A 214 -21.20 -17.92 12.12
N ASN A 215 -20.15 -18.36 11.40
CA ASN A 215 -19.50 -19.63 11.66
C ASN A 215 -18.83 -19.61 13.06
N PRO A 216 -19.16 -20.55 13.97
CA PRO A 216 -18.53 -20.66 15.29
C PRO A 216 -17.00 -20.76 15.26
N SER A 217 -16.44 -21.31 14.19
CA SER A 217 -15.01 -21.58 14.05
C SER A 217 -14.26 -20.49 13.25
N ILE A 218 -14.90 -19.35 12.94
CA ILE A 218 -14.25 -18.27 12.21
C ILE A 218 -13.08 -17.68 13.01
N THR A 219 -11.99 -17.36 12.34
CA THR A 219 -10.86 -16.67 12.99
C THR A 219 -11.19 -15.20 13.28
N ASP A 220 -10.56 -14.61 14.30
CA ASP A 220 -10.77 -13.20 14.63
C ASP A 220 -10.41 -12.27 13.46
N LEU A 221 -9.42 -12.62 12.63
CA LEU A 221 -9.05 -11.81 11.46
C LEU A 221 -10.12 -11.84 10.36
N GLU A 222 -10.70 -13.01 10.09
CA GLU A 222 -11.76 -13.17 9.09
C GLU A 222 -13.08 -12.55 9.58
N LYS A 223 -13.32 -12.53 10.89
CA LYS A 223 -14.51 -11.90 11.49
C LYS A 223 -14.66 -10.43 11.09
N PHE A 224 -13.56 -9.70 10.93
CA PHE A 224 -13.58 -8.26 10.67
C PHE A 224 -13.23 -7.86 9.23
N ARG A 225 -12.95 -8.83 8.34
CA ARG A 225 -12.83 -8.62 6.90
C ARG A 225 -14.21 -8.64 6.26
#